data_AF-A0A2R5G4I8-F1
#
_entry.id   AF-A0A2R5G4I8-F1
#
_cell.length_a   1.000
_cell.length_b   1.000
_cell.length_c   1.000
_cell.angle_alpha   90.00
_cell.angle_beta   90.00
_cell.angle_gamma   90.00
#
_symmetry.space_group_name_H-M   'P 1'
#
loop_
_entity.id
_entity.type
_entity.pdbx_description
1 polymer ?
#
loop_
_entity_poly.entity_id
_entity_poly.type
_entity_poly.pdbx_seq_one_letter_code
_entity_poly.pdbx_strand_id
1 'polypeptide(L)'
;MLTLDREESLGELHYDDLNSSIKDTFAAIDRFELQAVEQIRLMHDEQMYTIAGYKNFSEYCQGELRVYGGYRRINQLLGASKVIVAAGELGSQIKNERQARPLLRLAKEPEKLIAAIKLALSSNPNPSESDFAVAANTIAPMPKGKNKFHQEPMVPKNAITISLPEHPRYGESGVICADAPNNLQQIVTFADGERLLVNNTDLDDAIVSDSTERTYPPEYSEAIAALKEQHKLQLERLEQELRIGLQAEVKALAEAQVSEQIQSLQNLYRQQKEENIQLQQRLDEMESLRHLETENQQLKERIRDLENAFEPHQLQDWGNTYTKQSAKALNKKVQEPLEKTIDLRTLAAEPPKENATECLRLMGMALKNLSVAMNNTQALEAAAIILGTSPTQSAVATRTEQLQMLPVAIREIRQVLGRIEFTWQEFWAVAEKYEVIKPDYWAELTTQETDLITQARKNSEQ
;
A
#
# COMPACT_ATOMS: atom_id res chain seq x y z
N MET A 1 31.22 -14.75 7.89
CA MET A 1 32.47 -14.07 7.53
C MET A 1 32.12 -12.86 6.68
N LEU A 2 32.25 -11.66 7.24
CA LEU A 2 32.21 -10.39 6.51
C LEU A 2 33.12 -9.43 7.28
N THR A 3 34.42 -9.50 6.99
CA THR A 3 35.38 -8.46 7.34
C THR A 3 35.31 -7.42 6.23
N LEU A 4 34.77 -6.25 6.53
CA LEU A 4 34.89 -5.07 5.69
C LEU A 4 35.97 -4.18 6.30
N ASP A 5 37.09 -4.10 5.59
CA ASP A 5 38.21 -3.22 5.86
C ASP A 5 37.73 -1.77 5.93
N ARG A 6 37.95 -1.14 7.09
CA ARG A 6 37.45 0.20 7.41
C ARG A 6 38.61 1.13 7.75
N GLU A 7 39.50 1.39 6.79
CA GLU A 7 40.60 2.37 7.03
C GLU A 7 40.87 3.39 5.91
N GLU A 8 40.09 3.47 4.82
CA GLU A 8 40.41 4.40 3.71
C GLU A 8 39.40 5.52 3.41
N SER A 9 38.49 5.89 4.32
CA SER A 9 37.64 7.08 4.11
C SER A 9 37.46 7.95 5.36
N LEU A 10 38.56 8.51 5.86
CA LEU A 10 38.52 9.71 6.72
C LEU A 10 38.59 10.97 5.84
N GLY A 11 37.62 11.10 4.92
CA GLY A 11 37.25 12.39 4.35
C GLY A 11 36.35 13.12 5.36
N GLU A 12 36.47 14.44 5.46
CA GLU A 12 35.73 15.31 6.37
C GLU A 12 34.28 14.83 6.59
N LEU A 13 33.94 14.49 7.85
CA LEU A 13 32.57 14.21 8.25
C LEU A 13 31.72 15.45 7.99
N HIS A 14 31.07 15.50 6.83
CA HIS A 14 30.04 16.49 6.52
C HIS A 14 28.89 16.26 7.48
N TYR A 15 28.76 17.12 8.50
CA TYR A 15 27.68 17.08 9.48
C TYR A 15 26.28 17.13 8.83
N ASP A 16 26.19 17.69 7.63
CA ASP A 16 24.97 17.71 6.83
C ASP A 16 24.56 16.32 6.31
N ASP A 17 25.53 15.46 5.97
CA ASP A 17 25.27 14.07 5.55
C ASP A 17 24.84 13.21 6.75
N LEU A 18 25.44 13.45 7.92
CA LEU A 18 25.04 12.80 9.17
C LEU A 18 23.62 13.23 9.58
N ASN A 19 23.30 14.52 9.49
CA ASN A 19 21.99 15.06 9.83
C ASN A 19 20.92 14.59 8.84
N SER A 20 21.27 14.46 7.56
CA SER A 20 20.38 13.90 6.52
C SER A 20 20.16 12.41 6.77
N SER A 21 21.21 11.64 7.04
CA SER A 21 21.11 10.22 7.41
C SER A 21 20.27 9.99 8.67
N ILE A 22 20.42 10.83 9.69
CA ILE A 22 19.61 10.78 10.91
C ILE A 22 18.15 11.09 10.59
N LYS A 23 17.86 12.12 9.80
CA LYS A 23 16.49 12.45 9.36
C LYS A 23 15.86 11.31 8.54
N ASP A 24 16.63 10.71 7.64
CA ASP A 24 16.19 9.58 6.84
C ASP A 24 15.89 8.35 7.71
N THR A 25 16.69 8.11 8.75
CA THR A 25 16.42 7.02 9.70
C THR A 25 15.16 7.26 10.53
N PHE A 26 14.91 8.48 11.01
CA PHE A 26 13.67 8.81 11.70
C PHE A 26 12.46 8.71 10.76
N ALA A 27 12.57 9.19 9.53
CA ALA A 27 11.52 9.04 8.53
C ALA A 27 11.24 7.57 8.17
N ALA A 28 12.27 6.71 8.14
CA ALA A 28 12.11 5.28 7.93
C ALA A 28 11.42 4.59 9.12
N ILE A 29 11.73 5.01 10.35
CA ILE A 29 11.06 4.54 11.57
C ILE A 29 9.59 4.97 11.57
N ASP A 30 9.29 6.24 11.26
CA ASP A 30 7.92 6.75 11.21
C ASP A 30 7.06 6.00 10.17
N ARG A 31 7.64 5.69 8.99
CA ARG A 31 6.98 4.87 7.96
C ARG A 31 6.73 3.44 8.45
N PHE A 32 7.69 2.85 9.13
CA PHE A 32 7.54 1.51 9.70
C PHE A 32 6.46 1.47 10.79
N GLU A 33 6.40 2.48 11.65
CA GLU A 33 5.35 2.59 12.68
C GLU A 33 3.95 2.69 12.06
N LEU A 34 3.79 3.53 11.04
CA LEU A 34 2.52 3.66 10.31
C LEU A 34 2.09 2.33 9.67
N GLN A 35 3.02 1.65 8.99
CA GLN A 35 2.77 0.34 8.39
C GLN A 35 2.41 -0.72 9.45
N ALA A 36 3.11 -0.74 10.59
CA ALA A 36 2.83 -1.68 11.66
C ALA A 36 1.45 -1.45 12.29
N VAL A 37 1.05 -0.19 12.49
CA VAL A 37 -0.29 0.16 13.01
C VAL A 37 -1.38 -0.28 12.04
N GLU A 38 -1.18 -0.05 10.74
CA GLU A 38 -2.14 -0.43 9.70
C GLU A 38 -2.29 -1.96 9.58
N GLN A 39 -1.17 -2.69 9.64
CA GLN A 39 -1.18 -4.16 9.65
C GLN A 39 -1.87 -4.73 10.90
N ILE A 40 -1.61 -4.19 12.09
CA ILE A 40 -2.28 -4.62 13.32
C ILE A 40 -3.79 -4.36 13.25
N ARG A 41 -4.19 -3.24 12.64
CA ARG A 41 -5.60 -2.90 12.43
C ARG A 41 -6.27 -3.87 11.46
N LEU A 42 -5.62 -4.17 10.33
CA LEU A 42 -6.12 -5.16 9.38
C LEU A 42 -6.26 -6.54 10.05
N MET A 43 -5.28 -6.97 10.83
CA MET A 43 -5.35 -8.24 11.56
C MET A 43 -6.49 -8.29 12.59
N HIS A 44 -6.83 -7.15 13.20
CA HIS A 44 -7.97 -7.03 14.09
C HIS A 44 -9.30 -7.11 13.32
N ASP A 45 -9.41 -6.35 12.23
CA ASP A 45 -10.64 -6.19 11.45
C ASP A 45 -10.98 -7.47 10.65
N GLU A 46 -9.96 -8.18 10.16
CA GLU A 46 -10.09 -9.51 9.54
C GLU A 46 -10.30 -10.64 10.56
N GLN A 47 -10.37 -10.31 11.86
CA GLN A 47 -10.57 -11.25 12.94
C GLN A 47 -9.56 -12.40 12.96
N MET A 48 -8.31 -12.17 12.55
CA MET A 48 -7.25 -13.19 12.47
C MET A 48 -7.04 -13.96 13.79
N TYR A 49 -7.35 -13.31 14.93
CA TYR A 49 -7.32 -13.93 16.25
C TYR A 49 -8.30 -15.12 16.38
N THR A 50 -9.44 -15.08 15.70
CA THR A 50 -10.41 -16.19 15.68
C THR A 50 -9.91 -17.37 14.86
N ILE A 51 -9.25 -17.10 13.73
CA ILE A 51 -8.61 -18.11 12.87
C ILE A 51 -7.47 -18.81 13.63
N ALA A 52 -6.72 -18.06 14.44
CA ALA A 52 -5.68 -18.58 15.31
C ALA A 52 -6.21 -19.26 16.60
N GLY A 53 -7.52 -19.34 16.79
CA GLY A 53 -8.15 -20.06 17.92
C GLY A 53 -8.25 -19.29 19.24
N TYR A 54 -8.04 -17.97 19.24
CA TYR A 54 -8.18 -17.11 20.42
C TYR A 54 -9.58 -16.47 20.50
N LYS A 55 -10.07 -16.22 21.72
CA LYS A 55 -11.44 -15.69 21.94
C LYS A 55 -11.57 -14.20 21.64
N ASN A 56 -10.49 -13.45 21.78
CA ASN A 56 -10.45 -12.01 21.53
C ASN A 56 -9.04 -11.59 21.11
N PHE A 57 -8.94 -10.43 20.45
CA PHE A 57 -7.67 -9.91 19.95
C PHE A 57 -6.64 -9.64 21.06
N SER A 58 -7.10 -9.32 22.27
CA SER A 58 -6.20 -9.09 23.41
C SER A 58 -5.51 -10.38 23.86
N GLU A 59 -6.22 -11.51 23.88
CA GLU A 59 -5.65 -12.84 24.14
C GLU A 59 -4.67 -13.28 23.06
N TYR A 60 -4.99 -13.01 21.78
CA TYR A 60 -4.09 -13.25 20.65
C TYR A 60 -2.79 -12.46 20.79
N CYS A 61 -2.88 -11.14 20.99
CA CYS A 61 -1.70 -10.30 21.23
C CYS A 61 -0.94 -10.74 22.49
N GLN A 62 -1.61 -11.19 23.54
CA GLN A 62 -0.96 -11.69 24.75
C GLN A 62 -0.24 -13.03 24.52
N GLY A 63 -0.78 -13.90 23.66
CA GLY A 63 -0.20 -15.19 23.25
C GLY A 63 1.00 -15.04 22.33
N GLU A 64 0.85 -14.26 21.25
CA GLU A 64 1.91 -14.02 20.26
C GLU A 64 3.07 -13.20 20.86
N LEU A 65 2.77 -12.19 21.69
CA LEU A 65 3.80 -11.37 22.33
C LEU A 65 4.37 -12.01 23.60
N ARG A 66 4.03 -13.26 23.90
CA ARG A 66 4.46 -13.96 25.13
C ARG A 66 5.98 -14.07 25.24
N VAL A 67 6.69 -14.21 24.11
CA VAL A 67 8.17 -14.20 24.04
C VAL A 67 8.75 -12.88 24.56
N TYR A 68 8.00 -11.78 24.42
CA TYR A 68 8.37 -10.44 24.86
C TYR A 68 7.74 -10.04 26.22
N GLY A 69 7.20 -11.02 26.97
CA GLY A 69 6.52 -10.78 28.25
C GLY A 69 5.02 -10.44 28.13
N GLY A 70 4.46 -10.54 26.92
CA GLY A 70 3.04 -10.35 26.62
C GLY A 70 2.62 -8.89 26.45
N TYR A 71 1.40 -8.70 25.93
CA TYR A 71 0.77 -7.41 25.68
C TYR A 71 0.82 -6.47 26.90
N ARG A 72 0.60 -7.00 28.11
CA ARG A 72 0.68 -6.23 29.36
C ARG A 72 2.07 -5.61 29.59
N ARG A 73 3.15 -6.35 29.31
CA ARG A 73 4.52 -5.86 29.54
C ARG A 73 4.90 -4.78 28.53
N ILE A 74 4.46 -4.93 27.29
CA ILE A 74 4.69 -3.93 26.23
C ILE A 74 3.95 -2.63 26.55
N ASN A 75 2.68 -2.69 26.95
CA ASN A 75 1.93 -1.50 27.36
C ASN A 75 2.55 -0.76 28.56
N GLN A 76 3.14 -1.52 29.49
CA GLN A 76 3.89 -0.98 30.61
C GLN A 76 5.13 -0.21 30.15
N LEU A 77 5.91 -0.78 29.24
CA LEU A 77 7.11 -0.14 28.67
C LEU A 77 6.76 1.08 27.82
N LEU A 78 5.71 0.99 26.99
CA LEU A 78 5.20 2.12 26.20
C LEU A 78 4.69 3.25 27.10
N GLY A 79 3.98 2.92 28.18
CA GLY A 79 3.55 3.88 29.18
C GLY A 79 4.74 4.60 29.83
N ALA A 80 5.78 3.85 30.20
CA ALA A 80 7.01 4.42 30.74
C ALA A 80 7.73 5.34 29.74
N SER A 81 7.81 4.92 28.47
CA SER A 81 8.40 5.72 27.39
C SER A 81 7.66 7.04 27.21
N LYS A 82 6.32 7.05 27.25
CA LYS A 82 5.51 8.28 27.16
C LYS A 82 5.83 9.26 28.30
N VAL A 83 6.02 8.76 29.52
CA VAL A 83 6.39 9.59 30.67
C VAL A 83 7.80 10.17 30.49
N ILE A 84 8.76 9.36 30.02
CA ILE A 84 10.14 9.80 29.80
C ILE A 84 10.19 10.89 28.73
N VAL A 85 9.49 10.69 27.61
CA VAL A 85 9.42 11.68 26.52
C VAL A 85 8.73 12.97 26.99
N ALA A 86 7.59 12.86 27.68
CA ALA A 86 6.88 14.03 28.20
C ALA A 86 7.66 14.80 29.28
N ALA A 87 8.59 14.15 29.98
CA ALA A 87 9.45 14.76 30.98
C ALA A 87 10.68 15.49 30.39
N GLY A 88 10.98 15.30 29.10
CA GLY A 88 12.11 15.94 28.42
C GLY A 88 13.46 15.64 29.08
N GLU A 89 14.22 16.67 29.42
CA GLU A 89 15.56 16.58 30.03
C GLU A 89 15.57 15.80 31.37
N LEU A 90 14.47 15.87 32.12
CA LEU A 90 14.31 15.17 33.40
C LEU A 90 13.90 13.70 33.23
N GLY A 91 13.62 13.25 32.02
CA GLY A 91 13.29 11.85 31.72
C GLY A 91 14.44 10.88 32.07
N SER A 92 15.68 11.35 32.02
CA SER A 92 16.89 10.59 32.42
C SER A 92 16.90 10.15 33.89
N GLN A 93 16.09 10.79 34.74
CA GLN A 93 15.99 10.48 36.17
C GLN A 93 15.05 9.30 36.46
N ILE A 94 14.26 8.87 35.46
CA ILE A 94 13.35 7.73 35.55
C ILE A 94 14.08 6.51 34.98
N LYS A 95 14.56 5.62 35.87
CA LYS A 95 15.41 4.49 35.48
C LYS A 95 14.62 3.27 35.02
N ASN A 96 13.42 3.08 35.57
CA ASN A 96 12.62 1.88 35.32
C ASN A 96 11.14 2.20 35.13
N GLU A 97 10.45 1.32 34.42
CA GLU A 97 9.00 1.39 34.16
C GLU A 97 8.16 1.52 35.44
N ARG A 98 8.57 0.88 36.54
CA ARG A 98 7.88 1.00 37.83
C ARG A 98 7.89 2.43 38.39
N GLN A 99 9.00 3.17 38.23
CA GLN A 99 9.09 4.56 38.66
C GLN A 99 8.22 5.49 37.79
N ALA A 100 7.98 5.12 36.53
CA ALA A 100 7.14 5.88 35.61
C ALA A 100 5.63 5.70 35.87
N ARG A 101 5.20 4.57 36.45
CA ARG A 101 3.77 4.25 36.65
C ARG A 101 2.96 5.32 37.39
N PRO A 102 3.41 5.85 38.55
CA PRO A 102 2.63 6.85 39.28
C PRO A 102 2.50 8.19 38.53
N LEU A 103 3.44 8.43 37.60
CA LEU A 103 3.54 9.64 36.80
C LEU A 103 2.77 9.56 35.47
N LEU A 104 2.36 8.36 35.03
CA LEU A 104 1.69 8.12 33.75
C LEU A 104 0.46 9.02 33.53
N ARG A 105 -0.31 9.27 34.60
CA ARG A 105 -1.50 10.14 34.53
C ARG A 105 -1.17 11.61 34.26
N LEU A 106 0.03 12.04 34.64
CA LEU A 106 0.54 13.40 34.43
C LEU A 106 1.22 13.55 33.06
N ALA A 107 1.42 12.46 32.29
CA ALA A 107 2.05 12.53 30.97
C ALA A 107 1.27 13.38 29.95
N LYS A 108 -0.04 13.60 30.17
CA LYS A 108 -0.86 14.53 29.37
C LYS A 108 -0.70 16.00 29.78
N GLU A 109 -0.11 16.26 30.95
CA GLU A 109 0.09 17.58 31.53
C GLU A 109 1.58 17.77 31.88
N PRO A 110 2.44 18.03 30.89
CA PRO A 110 3.90 17.97 31.05
C PRO A 110 4.43 18.93 32.13
N GLU A 111 3.78 20.07 32.34
CA GLU A 111 4.15 21.03 33.39
C GLU A 111 4.00 20.44 34.81
N LYS A 112 2.89 19.73 35.07
CA LYS A 112 2.64 19.07 36.36
C LYS A 112 3.53 17.84 36.54
N LEU A 113 3.84 17.15 35.45
CA LEU A 113 4.81 16.05 35.43
C LEU A 113 6.21 16.52 35.83
N ILE A 114 6.71 17.59 35.20
CA ILE A 114 8.02 18.17 35.50
C ILE A 114 8.08 18.68 36.95
N ALA A 115 7.01 19.32 37.43
CA ALA A 115 6.91 19.75 38.82
C ALA A 115 6.95 18.55 39.80
N ALA A 116 6.31 17.43 39.46
CA ALA A 116 6.31 16.22 40.28
C ALA A 116 7.70 15.59 40.36
N ILE A 117 8.41 15.54 39.23
CA ILE A 117 9.76 14.99 39.16
C ILE A 117 10.74 15.88 39.94
N LYS A 118 10.64 17.21 39.82
CA LYS A 118 11.46 18.15 40.60
C LYS A 118 11.21 18.03 42.10
N LEU A 119 9.95 17.85 42.51
CA LEU A 119 9.57 17.70 43.92
C LEU A 119 10.05 16.36 44.51
N ALA A 120 10.03 15.29 43.72
CA ALA A 120 10.62 14.01 44.11
C ALA A 120 12.15 14.10 44.24
N LEU A 121 12.83 14.77 43.29
CA LEU A 121 14.29 14.94 43.30
C LEU A 121 14.80 15.85 44.43
N SER A 122 14.04 16.88 44.79
CA SER A 122 14.38 17.75 45.93
C SER A 122 14.22 17.03 47.27
N SER A 123 13.33 16.04 47.35
CA SER A 123 13.09 15.24 48.54
C SER A 123 14.07 14.06 48.65
N ASN A 124 14.46 13.46 47.52
CA ASN A 124 15.40 12.36 47.44
C ASN A 124 16.21 12.43 46.13
N PRO A 125 17.56 12.52 46.18
CA PRO A 125 18.40 12.60 44.98
C PRO A 125 18.37 11.33 44.10
N ASN A 126 17.90 10.19 44.64
CA ASN A 126 17.62 8.96 43.87
C ASN A 126 16.18 8.49 44.15
N PRO A 127 15.17 9.11 43.53
CA PRO A 127 13.77 8.87 43.86
C PRO A 127 13.30 7.45 43.50
N SER A 128 12.61 6.82 44.44
CA SER A 128 11.98 5.51 44.28
C SER A 128 10.55 5.62 43.74
N GLU A 129 9.89 4.48 43.46
CA GLU A 129 8.48 4.46 43.01
C GLU A 129 7.54 5.17 44.00
N SER A 130 7.73 4.99 45.30
CA SER A 130 6.93 5.65 46.34
C SER A 130 7.15 7.16 46.36
N ASP A 131 8.38 7.62 46.14
CA ASP A 131 8.72 9.05 46.16
C ASP A 131 8.01 9.79 45.01
N PHE A 132 8.00 9.17 43.83
CA PHE A 132 7.24 9.69 42.68
C PHE A 132 5.72 9.62 42.89
N ALA A 133 5.20 8.59 43.56
CA ALA A 133 3.78 8.50 43.86
C ALA A 133 3.31 9.57 44.86
N VAL A 134 4.12 9.84 45.90
CA VAL A 134 3.86 10.92 46.86
C VAL A 134 3.90 12.27 46.14
N ALA A 135 4.94 12.54 45.36
CA ALA A 135 5.06 13.79 44.63
C ALA A 135 3.92 14.02 43.62
N ALA A 136 3.52 12.98 42.89
CA ALA A 136 2.39 13.05 41.97
C ALA A 136 1.07 13.33 42.69
N ASN A 137 0.83 12.71 43.86
CA ASN A 137 -0.39 12.92 44.64
C ASN A 137 -0.46 14.30 45.30
N THR A 138 0.69 14.89 45.64
CA THR A 138 0.76 16.27 46.15
C THR A 138 0.35 17.28 45.08
N ILE A 139 0.75 17.04 43.82
CA ILE A 139 0.47 17.97 42.70
C ILE A 139 -0.91 17.74 42.09
N ALA A 140 -1.37 16.48 42.09
CA ALA A 140 -2.70 16.10 41.60
C ALA A 140 -3.31 15.04 42.53
N PRO A 141 -4.07 15.41 43.57
CA PRO A 141 -4.67 14.43 44.48
C PRO A 141 -5.74 13.58 43.78
N MET A 142 -5.81 12.29 44.11
CA MET A 142 -6.87 11.40 43.62
C MET A 142 -8.21 11.70 44.32
N PRO A 143 -9.35 11.67 43.61
CA PRO A 143 -10.67 11.81 44.24
C PRO A 143 -10.93 10.61 45.17
N LYS A 144 -11.02 10.87 46.48
CA LYS A 144 -11.43 9.86 47.47
C LYS A 144 -12.95 9.65 47.37
N GLY A 145 -13.39 8.44 47.03
CA GLY A 145 -14.80 8.06 47.12
C GLY A 145 -15.30 8.20 48.57
N LYS A 146 -16.27 9.09 48.80
CA LYS A 146 -16.88 9.29 50.13
C LYS A 146 -18.10 8.38 50.28
N ASN A 147 -18.05 7.44 51.23
CA ASN A 147 -19.24 6.76 51.74
C ASN A 147 -20.00 7.74 52.65
N LYS A 148 -21.26 8.07 52.32
CA LYS A 148 -22.12 8.94 53.13
C LYS A 148 -22.95 8.09 54.09
N PHE A 149 -22.85 8.36 55.39
CA PHE A 149 -23.82 7.97 56.41
C PHE A 149 -24.87 9.09 56.53
N HIS A 150 -26.15 8.74 56.51
CA HIS A 150 -27.26 9.64 56.84
C HIS A 150 -27.84 9.27 58.21
N GLN A 151 -28.01 10.26 59.08
CA GLN A 151 -28.88 10.23 60.26
C GLN A 151 -30.10 11.09 59.94
N GLU A 152 -31.29 10.63 60.32
CA GLU A 152 -32.54 11.39 60.28
C GLU A 152 -33.16 11.51 61.68
N PRO A 153 -33.82 12.64 62.01
CA PRO A 153 -34.68 12.77 63.17
C PRO A 153 -36.19 12.84 62.84
N MET A 154 -36.96 12.08 63.64
CA MET A 154 -38.33 12.26 64.20
C MET A 154 -39.50 12.91 63.42
N VAL A 155 -40.46 12.02 63.09
CA VAL A 155 -41.94 12.01 63.30
C VAL A 155 -42.84 13.18 62.86
N PRO A 156 -43.92 12.85 62.11
CA PRO A 156 -45.29 13.16 62.53
C PRO A 156 -46.19 11.91 62.70
N LYS A 157 -47.14 12.03 63.62
CA LYS A 157 -48.03 10.99 64.16
C LYS A 157 -49.13 10.59 63.16
N ASN A 158 -49.09 9.34 62.69
CA ASN A 158 -50.22 8.66 62.06
C ASN A 158 -50.48 7.37 62.85
N ALA A 159 -51.64 7.26 63.51
CA ALA A 159 -52.06 6.03 64.18
C ALA A 159 -52.77 5.13 63.16
N ILE A 160 -52.35 3.88 63.03
CA ILE A 160 -52.83 2.93 62.03
C ILE A 160 -53.15 1.59 62.68
N THR A 161 -54.16 0.91 62.16
CA THR A 161 -54.62 -0.41 62.61
C THR A 161 -54.30 -1.47 61.55
N ILE A 162 -53.90 -2.68 62.00
CA ILE A 162 -53.63 -3.81 61.10
C ILE A 162 -54.96 -4.45 60.66
N SER A 163 -55.20 -4.43 59.36
CA SER A 163 -56.44 -4.82 58.70
C SER A 163 -56.43 -6.26 58.16
N LEU A 164 -55.25 -6.89 58.05
CA LEU A 164 -55.13 -8.22 57.46
C LEU A 164 -55.33 -9.34 58.50
N PRO A 165 -56.33 -10.23 58.33
CA PRO A 165 -56.63 -11.31 59.29
C PRO A 165 -55.53 -12.35 59.46
N GLU A 166 -54.67 -12.50 58.45
CA GLU A 166 -53.53 -13.43 58.47
C GLU A 166 -52.32 -12.88 59.23
N HIS A 167 -52.33 -11.58 59.56
CA HIS A 167 -51.23 -10.95 60.27
C HIS A 167 -51.30 -11.30 61.77
N PRO A 168 -50.19 -11.67 62.43
CA PRO A 168 -50.18 -12.13 63.83
C PRO A 168 -50.67 -11.10 64.85
N ARG A 169 -50.72 -9.82 64.46
CA ARG A 169 -51.20 -8.68 65.25
C ARG A 169 -52.48 -8.04 64.67
N TYR A 170 -53.31 -8.83 63.98
CA TYR A 170 -54.57 -8.37 63.40
C TYR A 170 -55.47 -7.68 64.44
N GLY A 171 -55.97 -6.49 64.11
CA GLY A 171 -56.82 -5.68 64.98
C GLY A 171 -56.07 -4.82 66.01
N GLU A 172 -54.74 -4.89 66.08
CA GLU A 172 -53.94 -4.00 66.93
C GLU A 172 -53.67 -2.66 66.24
N SER A 173 -53.75 -1.58 67.01
CA SER A 173 -53.39 -0.23 66.55
C SER A 173 -51.98 0.15 67.00
N GLY A 174 -51.23 0.83 66.13
CA GLY A 174 -49.90 1.35 66.41
C GLY A 174 -49.67 2.73 65.80
N VAL A 175 -48.54 3.35 66.13
CA VAL A 175 -48.16 4.69 65.65
C VAL A 175 -46.96 4.59 64.74
N ILE A 176 -47.02 5.21 63.56
CA ILE A 176 -45.83 5.38 62.71
C ILE A 176 -44.92 6.42 63.37
N CYS A 177 -43.69 6.01 63.69
CA CYS A 177 -42.70 6.87 64.35
C CYS A 177 -41.46 7.14 63.49
N ALA A 178 -41.42 6.66 62.25
CA ALA A 178 -40.29 6.85 61.36
C ALA A 178 -40.75 6.87 59.90
N ASP A 179 -39.95 7.53 59.05
CA ASP A 179 -40.16 7.49 57.62
C ASP A 179 -40.04 6.05 57.10
N ALA A 180 -40.91 5.72 56.16
CA ALA A 180 -41.01 4.40 55.57
C ALA A 180 -39.70 4.02 54.85
N PRO A 181 -39.13 2.82 55.08
CA PRO A 181 -37.91 2.39 54.38
C PRO A 181 -38.12 2.20 52.88
N ASN A 182 -39.37 2.00 52.44
CA ASN A 182 -39.76 1.96 51.04
C ASN A 182 -41.25 2.32 50.88
N ASN A 183 -41.71 2.48 49.65
CA ASN A 183 -43.08 2.90 49.35
C ASN A 183 -44.15 1.82 49.62
N LEU A 184 -43.74 0.63 50.09
CA LEU A 184 -44.59 -0.53 50.28
C LEU A 184 -44.68 -0.97 51.74
N GLN A 185 -43.89 -0.39 52.64
CA GLN A 185 -43.75 -0.85 54.03
C GLN A 185 -43.53 0.32 54.98
N GLN A 186 -44.08 0.21 56.18
CA GLN A 186 -44.00 1.23 57.23
C GLN A 186 -43.54 0.64 58.55
N ILE A 187 -42.83 1.45 59.34
CA ILE A 187 -42.40 1.07 60.68
C ILE A 187 -43.47 1.52 61.67
N VAL A 188 -44.23 0.56 62.19
CA VAL A 188 -45.32 0.79 63.14
C VAL A 188 -44.85 0.41 64.54
N THR A 189 -45.07 1.31 65.51
CA THR A 189 -44.79 1.08 66.93
C THR A 189 -46.09 0.77 67.66
N PHE A 190 -46.21 -0.42 68.25
CA PHE A 190 -47.41 -0.87 68.96
C PHE A 190 -47.44 -0.40 70.41
N ALA A 191 -48.58 -0.54 71.09
CA ALA A 191 -48.76 -0.13 72.48
C ALA A 191 -47.76 -0.79 73.46
N ASP A 192 -47.27 -1.98 73.10
CA ASP A 192 -46.26 -2.73 73.85
C ASP A 192 -44.84 -2.16 73.73
N GLY A 193 -44.66 -1.12 72.89
CA GLY A 193 -43.37 -0.50 72.59
C GLY A 193 -42.56 -1.23 71.50
N GLU A 194 -43.04 -2.37 71.00
CA GLU A 194 -42.41 -3.10 69.89
C GLU A 194 -42.58 -2.35 68.57
N ARG A 195 -41.50 -2.32 67.77
CA ARG A 195 -41.47 -1.72 66.43
C ARG A 195 -41.40 -2.83 65.39
N LEU A 196 -42.39 -2.90 64.51
CA LEU A 196 -42.41 -3.87 63.41
C LEU A 196 -42.49 -3.16 62.06
N LEU A 197 -41.89 -3.79 61.06
CA LEU A 197 -42.03 -3.41 59.67
C LEU A 197 -43.29 -4.11 59.12
N VAL A 198 -44.31 -3.33 58.80
CA VAL A 198 -45.61 -3.82 58.31
C VAL A 198 -45.79 -3.40 56.86
N ASN A 199 -46.32 -4.27 56.01
CA ASN A 199 -46.63 -3.90 54.62
C ASN A 199 -47.82 -2.95 54.58
N ASN A 200 -47.80 -2.00 53.65
CA ASN A 200 -48.90 -1.05 53.44
C ASN A 200 -50.21 -1.74 53.02
N THR A 201 -50.14 -2.97 52.50
CA THR A 201 -51.31 -3.81 52.18
C THR A 201 -52.06 -4.32 53.40
N ASP A 202 -51.39 -4.35 54.56
CA ASP A 202 -51.89 -5.00 55.78
C ASP A 202 -52.46 -3.97 56.76
N LEU A 203 -52.52 -2.70 56.36
CA LEU A 203 -52.94 -1.56 57.16
C LEU A 203 -54.29 -1.02 56.66
N ASP A 204 -55.12 -0.49 57.57
CA ASP A 204 -56.49 -0.03 57.25
C ASP A 204 -56.52 1.27 56.42
N ASP A 205 -55.55 2.17 56.62
CA ASP A 205 -55.45 3.42 55.87
C ASP A 205 -54.40 3.31 54.76
N ALA A 206 -54.87 3.40 53.52
CA ALA A 206 -54.01 3.61 52.36
C ALA A 206 -53.36 4.99 52.48
N ILE A 207 -52.17 5.05 53.09
CA ILE A 207 -51.32 6.24 52.98
C ILE A 207 -51.06 6.42 51.49
N VAL A 208 -51.72 7.43 50.94
CA VAL A 208 -51.72 7.81 49.53
C VAL A 208 -50.28 7.78 49.03
N SER A 209 -50.05 6.92 48.04
CA SER A 209 -48.80 6.84 47.30
C SER A 209 -48.56 8.20 46.63
N ASP A 210 -47.78 9.06 47.30
CA ASP A 210 -47.24 10.26 46.68
C ASP A 210 -46.51 9.86 45.39
N SER A 211 -46.82 10.61 44.34
CA SER A 211 -46.44 10.42 42.93
C SER A 211 -45.09 9.74 42.70
N THR A 212 -45.04 8.81 41.72
CA THR A 212 -43.80 8.22 41.16
C THR A 212 -42.79 9.25 40.60
N GLU A 213 -43.18 10.52 40.51
CA GLU A 213 -42.30 11.62 40.14
C GLU A 213 -41.64 12.21 41.38
N ARG A 214 -40.31 12.10 41.45
CA ARG A 214 -39.51 12.83 42.44
C ARG A 214 -39.63 14.32 42.18
N THR A 215 -40.38 15.03 43.03
CA THR A 215 -40.41 16.49 43.03
C THR A 215 -39.10 17.01 43.60
N TYR A 216 -38.14 17.30 42.71
CA TYR A 216 -36.87 17.88 43.12
C TYR A 216 -37.04 19.36 43.50
N PRO A 217 -36.29 19.87 44.48
CA PRO A 217 -36.22 21.31 44.76
C PRO A 217 -35.86 22.11 43.49
N PRO A 218 -36.32 23.37 43.37
CA PRO A 218 -36.17 24.18 42.16
C PRO A 218 -34.69 24.33 41.73
N GLU A 219 -33.78 24.45 42.69
CA GLU A 219 -32.32 24.51 42.44
C GLU A 219 -31.77 23.30 41.67
N TYR A 220 -32.28 22.11 41.96
CA TYR A 220 -31.87 20.90 41.24
C TYR A 220 -32.49 20.84 39.84
N SER A 221 -33.71 21.33 39.67
CA SER A 221 -34.35 21.40 38.36
C SER A 221 -33.61 22.35 37.42
N GLU A 222 -33.16 23.51 37.94
CA GLU A 222 -32.33 24.48 37.23
C GLU A 222 -30.94 23.91 36.91
N ALA A 223 -30.29 23.23 37.87
CA ALA A 223 -29.01 22.59 37.64
C ALA A 223 -29.08 21.47 36.57
N ILE A 224 -30.16 20.69 36.56
CA ILE A 224 -30.39 19.66 35.54
C ILE A 224 -30.66 20.30 34.17
N ALA A 225 -31.40 21.40 34.11
CA ALA A 225 -31.64 22.14 32.87
C ALA A 225 -30.33 22.74 32.31
N ALA A 226 -29.53 23.39 33.16
CA ALA A 226 -28.23 23.94 32.78
C ALA A 226 -27.27 22.85 32.27
N LEU A 227 -27.23 21.68 32.93
CA LEU A 227 -26.44 20.53 32.47
C LEU A 227 -26.90 20.02 31.10
N LYS A 228 -28.21 19.96 30.86
CA LYS A 228 -28.77 19.54 29.55
C LYS A 228 -28.39 20.52 28.45
N GLU A 229 -28.47 21.83 28.71
CA GLU A 229 -28.06 22.85 27.76
C GLU A 229 -26.57 22.78 27.46
N GLN A 230 -25.74 22.65 28.49
CA GLN A 230 -24.29 22.50 28.31
C GLN A 230 -23.95 21.27 27.46
N HIS A 231 -24.59 20.13 27.72
CA HIS A 231 -24.40 18.92 26.92
C HIS A 231 -24.84 19.11 25.47
N LYS A 232 -25.96 19.80 25.23
CA LYS A 232 -26.44 20.09 23.88
C LYS A 232 -25.42 20.94 23.10
N LEU A 233 -24.89 21.99 23.72
CA LEU A 233 -23.86 22.83 23.10
C LEU A 233 -22.56 22.05 22.84
N GLN A 234 -22.18 21.14 23.74
CA GLN A 234 -21.02 20.27 23.53
C GLN A 234 -21.22 19.31 22.35
N LEU A 235 -22.40 18.73 22.21
CA LEU A 235 -22.71 17.85 21.06
C LEU A 235 -22.69 18.63 19.75
N GLU A 236 -23.31 19.80 19.70
CA GLU A 236 -23.30 20.66 18.50
C GLU A 236 -21.87 21.06 18.11
N ARG A 237 -21.02 21.38 19.10
CA ARG A 237 -19.60 21.66 18.87
C ARG A 237 -18.85 20.45 18.32
N LEU A 238 -19.02 19.27 18.93
CA LEU A 238 -18.36 18.04 18.49
C LEU A 238 -18.81 17.63 17.08
N GLU A 239 -20.09 17.80 16.75
CA GLU A 239 -20.61 17.55 15.40
C GLU A 239 -19.99 18.48 14.36
N GLN A 240 -19.80 19.76 14.70
CA GLN A 240 -19.12 20.72 13.82
C GLN A 240 -17.64 20.37 13.64
N GLU A 241 -16.93 20.04 14.73
CA GLU A 241 -15.53 19.62 14.68
C GLU A 241 -15.36 18.34 13.84
N LEU A 242 -16.26 17.37 13.97
CA LEU A 242 -16.30 16.16 13.12
C LEU A 242 -16.54 16.47 11.65
N ARG A 243 -17.50 17.34 11.32
CA ARG A 243 -17.76 17.75 9.93
C ARG A 243 -16.54 18.43 9.30
N ILE A 244 -15.88 19.31 10.06
CA ILE A 244 -14.67 20.01 9.61
C ILE A 244 -13.53 18.99 9.41
N GLY A 245 -13.34 18.07 10.37
CA GLY A 245 -12.35 17.00 10.28
C GLY A 245 -12.55 16.12 9.04
N LEU A 246 -13.77 15.64 8.81
CA LEU A 246 -14.10 14.84 7.63
C LEU A 246 -13.86 15.59 6.31
N GLN A 247 -14.23 16.87 6.25
CA GLN A 247 -13.96 17.68 5.06
C GLN A 247 -12.46 17.91 4.84
N ALA A 248 -11.68 18.06 5.91
CA ALA A 248 -10.23 18.22 5.81
C ALA A 248 -9.56 16.91 5.34
N GLU A 249 -9.99 15.76 5.86
CA GLU A 249 -9.49 14.45 5.43
C GLU A 249 -9.80 14.18 3.95
N VAL A 250 -11.04 14.43 3.51
CA VAL A 250 -11.42 14.26 2.10
C VAL A 250 -10.61 15.18 1.19
N LYS A 251 -10.36 16.43 1.60
CA LYS A 251 -9.50 17.36 0.85
C LYS A 251 -8.05 16.89 0.80
N ALA A 252 -7.49 16.44 1.92
CA ALA A 252 -6.12 15.94 1.98
C ALA A 252 -5.92 14.70 1.09
N LEU A 253 -6.88 13.77 1.08
CA LEU A 253 -6.85 12.62 0.18
C LEU A 253 -6.93 13.03 -1.30
N ALA A 254 -7.80 13.99 -1.63
CA ALA A 254 -7.91 14.50 -2.99
C ALA A 254 -6.62 15.23 -3.44
N GLU A 255 -6.03 16.05 -2.57
CA GLU A 255 -4.76 16.74 -2.83
C GLU A 255 -3.61 15.75 -3.01
N ALA A 256 -3.54 14.69 -2.18
CA ALA A 256 -2.55 13.64 -2.32
C ALA A 256 -2.68 12.93 -3.68
N GLN A 257 -3.90 12.51 -4.06
CA GLN A 257 -4.15 11.85 -5.35
C GLN A 257 -3.77 12.75 -6.54
N VAL A 258 -4.12 14.04 -6.49
CA VAL A 258 -3.75 15.00 -7.54
C VAL A 258 -2.23 15.18 -7.58
N SER A 259 -1.56 15.24 -6.43
CA SER A 259 -0.11 15.38 -6.36
C SER A 259 0.63 14.19 -6.97
N GLU A 260 0.15 12.96 -6.73
CA GLU A 260 0.70 11.73 -7.33
C GLU A 260 0.50 11.71 -8.85
N GLN A 261 -0.68 12.11 -9.33
CA GLN A 261 -0.94 12.24 -10.76
C GLN A 261 -0.01 13.26 -11.41
N ILE A 262 0.19 14.43 -10.80
CA ILE A 262 1.11 15.45 -11.31
C ILE A 262 2.54 14.91 -11.35
N GLN A 263 2.99 14.20 -10.32
CA GLN A 263 4.34 13.60 -10.31
C GLN A 263 4.50 12.54 -11.40
N SER A 264 3.50 11.68 -11.60
CA SER A 264 3.53 10.68 -12.69
C SER A 264 3.59 11.33 -14.07
N LEU A 265 2.82 12.40 -14.29
CA LEU A 265 2.81 13.14 -15.56
C LEU A 265 4.14 13.87 -15.78
N GLN A 266 4.73 14.44 -14.74
CA GLN A 266 6.06 15.06 -14.84
C GLN A 266 7.15 14.04 -15.19
N ASN A 267 7.10 12.85 -14.60
CA ASN A 267 8.04 11.78 -14.93
C ASN A 267 7.89 11.31 -16.38
N LEU A 268 6.65 11.11 -16.83
CA LEU A 268 6.36 10.73 -18.22
C LEU A 268 6.82 11.81 -19.20
N TYR A 269 6.61 13.09 -18.88
CA TYR A 269 7.08 14.21 -19.70
C TYR A 269 8.62 14.26 -19.78
N ARG A 270 9.33 13.96 -18.68
CA ARG A 270 10.80 13.86 -18.69
C ARG A 270 11.27 12.73 -19.60
N GLN A 271 10.66 11.55 -19.50
CA GLN A 271 10.97 10.41 -20.36
C GLN A 271 10.75 10.74 -21.84
N GLN A 272 9.60 11.33 -22.20
CA GLN A 272 9.33 11.75 -23.56
C GLN A 272 10.32 12.80 -24.08
N LYS A 273 10.80 13.68 -23.21
CA LYS A 273 11.82 14.67 -23.58
C LYS A 273 13.16 14.00 -23.86
N GLU A 274 13.56 13.03 -23.05
CA GLU A 274 14.79 12.25 -23.25
C GLU A 274 14.73 11.43 -24.54
N GLU A 275 13.61 10.75 -24.81
CA GLU A 275 13.39 10.02 -26.06
C GLU A 275 13.46 10.94 -27.28
N ASN A 276 12.84 12.13 -27.21
CA ASN A 276 12.93 13.11 -28.30
C ASN A 276 14.37 13.57 -28.55
N ILE A 277 15.16 13.79 -27.49
CA ILE A 277 16.58 14.15 -27.64
C ILE A 277 17.35 13.02 -28.33
N GLN A 278 17.11 11.75 -27.94
CA GLN A 278 17.76 10.60 -28.57
C GLN A 278 17.34 10.43 -30.04
N LEU A 279 16.07 10.65 -30.36
CA LEU A 279 15.58 10.61 -31.74
C LEU A 279 16.21 11.72 -32.58
N GLN A 280 16.32 12.93 -32.02
CA GLN A 280 16.99 14.05 -32.69
C GLN A 280 18.45 13.70 -33.01
N GLN A 281 19.19 13.16 -32.06
CA GLN A 281 20.59 12.73 -32.27
C GLN A 281 20.70 11.67 -33.37
N ARG A 282 19.81 10.68 -33.40
CA ARG A 282 19.78 9.67 -34.47
C ARG A 282 19.46 10.26 -35.84
N LEU A 283 18.59 11.27 -35.90
CA LEU A 283 18.32 11.98 -37.15
C LEU A 283 19.56 12.73 -37.63
N ASP A 284 20.25 13.44 -36.74
CA ASP A 284 21.49 14.16 -37.07
C ASP A 284 22.58 13.19 -37.57
N GLU A 285 22.72 12.02 -36.91
CA GLU A 285 23.62 10.94 -37.35
C GLU A 285 23.24 10.43 -38.76
N MET A 286 21.96 10.15 -38.99
CA MET A 286 21.47 9.69 -40.30
C MET A 286 21.69 10.73 -41.41
N GLU A 287 21.53 12.02 -41.11
CA GLU A 287 21.85 13.10 -42.06
C GLU A 287 23.35 13.16 -42.38
N SER A 288 24.21 13.01 -41.37
CA SER A 288 25.67 12.95 -41.58
C SER A 288 26.08 11.75 -42.45
N LEU A 289 25.46 10.58 -42.23
CA LEU A 289 25.72 9.38 -43.03
C LEU A 289 25.27 9.56 -44.48
N ARG A 290 24.11 10.19 -44.71
CA ARG A 290 23.66 10.55 -46.07
C ARG A 290 24.64 11.49 -46.76
N HIS A 291 25.19 12.47 -46.03
CA HIS A 291 26.19 13.37 -46.59
C HIS A 291 27.45 12.61 -47.02
N LEU A 292 27.99 11.74 -46.15
CA LEU A 292 29.13 10.88 -46.47
C LEU A 292 28.85 9.92 -47.64
N GLU A 293 27.62 9.44 -47.77
CA GLU A 293 27.21 8.60 -48.90
C GLU A 293 27.24 9.39 -50.21
N THR A 294 26.75 10.63 -50.21
CA THR A 294 26.82 11.52 -51.38
C THR A 294 28.26 11.87 -51.77
N GLU A 295 29.13 12.16 -50.79
CA GLU A 295 30.56 12.40 -51.06
C GLU A 295 31.24 11.16 -51.64
N ASN A 296 30.96 9.98 -51.10
CA ASN A 296 31.48 8.72 -51.64
C ASN A 296 31.01 8.46 -53.07
N GLN A 297 29.76 8.80 -53.41
CA GLN A 297 29.27 8.71 -54.79
C GLN A 297 30.03 9.66 -55.72
N GLN A 298 30.22 10.93 -55.31
CA GLN A 298 31.00 11.91 -56.06
C GLN A 298 32.46 11.46 -56.26
N LEU A 299 33.09 10.89 -55.23
CA LEU A 299 34.45 10.34 -55.32
C LEU A 299 34.51 9.16 -56.29
N LYS A 300 33.52 8.25 -56.28
CA LYS A 300 33.44 7.15 -57.24
C LYS A 300 33.30 7.64 -58.68
N GLU A 301 32.46 8.64 -58.92
CA GLU A 301 32.33 9.28 -60.23
C GLU A 301 33.65 9.92 -60.67
N ARG A 302 34.32 10.65 -59.77
CA ARG A 302 35.63 11.26 -60.04
C ARG A 302 36.70 10.23 -60.38
N ILE A 303 36.75 9.12 -59.64
CA ILE A 303 37.68 8.02 -59.92
C ILE A 303 37.37 7.44 -61.30
N ARG A 304 36.10 7.21 -61.63
CA ARG A 304 35.69 6.70 -62.94
C ARG A 304 36.07 7.65 -64.08
N ASP A 305 35.89 8.95 -63.90
CA ASP A 305 36.30 9.96 -64.87
C ASP A 305 37.82 9.99 -65.06
N LEU A 306 38.58 9.83 -63.98
CA LEU A 306 40.04 9.73 -64.03
C LEU A 306 40.48 8.42 -64.71
N GLU A 307 39.82 7.30 -64.44
CA GLU A 307 40.07 6.01 -65.10
C GLU A 307 39.78 6.09 -66.60
N ASN A 308 38.68 6.74 -66.99
CA ASN A 308 38.34 6.98 -68.40
C ASN A 308 39.34 7.95 -69.06
N ALA A 309 39.82 8.97 -68.35
CA ALA A 309 40.87 9.86 -68.84
C ALA A 309 42.24 9.16 -68.94
N PHE A 310 42.43 8.07 -68.19
CA PHE A 310 43.59 7.20 -68.24
C PHE A 310 43.45 6.07 -69.28
N GLU A 311 42.27 5.89 -69.92
CA GLU A 311 42.17 5.05 -71.10
C GLU A 311 43.11 5.61 -72.18
N PRO A 312 44.03 4.77 -72.70
CA PRO A 312 45.17 5.26 -73.44
C PRO A 312 44.74 5.93 -74.74
N HIS A 313 45.05 7.23 -74.85
CA HIS A 313 45.20 7.88 -76.14
C HIS A 313 46.13 7.04 -77.01
N GLN A 314 45.60 6.55 -78.12
CA GLN A 314 46.25 5.91 -79.27
C GLN A 314 47.78 5.76 -79.17
N LEU A 315 48.24 4.59 -78.69
CA LEU A 315 49.60 4.09 -78.90
C LEU A 315 49.53 2.82 -79.78
N GLN A 316 49.33 3.07 -81.06
CA GLN A 316 50.04 2.46 -82.19
C GLN A 316 50.48 0.98 -82.05
N ASP A 317 49.66 0.08 -82.58
CA ASP A 317 50.02 -1.10 -83.41
C ASP A 317 51.34 -1.85 -83.12
N TRP A 318 51.58 -2.42 -81.93
CA TRP A 318 52.71 -3.37 -81.74
C TRP A 318 52.44 -4.50 -80.71
N GLY A 319 51.35 -5.28 -80.86
CA GLY A 319 51.04 -6.29 -79.83
C GLY A 319 50.19 -7.51 -80.20
N ASN A 320 50.16 -7.94 -81.46
CA ASN A 320 49.28 -9.04 -81.90
C ASN A 320 50.05 -10.34 -82.18
N THR A 321 50.55 -11.01 -81.12
CA THR A 321 50.84 -12.47 -81.17
C THR A 321 51.03 -13.11 -79.79
N TYR A 322 51.46 -12.36 -78.78
CA TYR A 322 51.79 -12.90 -77.45
C TYR A 322 50.58 -13.03 -76.50
N THR A 323 49.54 -12.22 -76.69
CA THR A 323 48.37 -12.10 -75.80
C THR A 323 47.36 -13.24 -75.91
N LYS A 324 47.30 -13.96 -77.05
CA LYS A 324 46.41 -15.14 -77.20
C LYS A 324 46.89 -16.33 -76.36
N GLN A 325 48.19 -16.42 -76.05
CA GLN A 325 48.73 -17.44 -75.14
C GLN A 325 48.59 -17.01 -73.67
N SER A 326 48.73 -15.72 -73.37
CA SER A 326 48.46 -15.16 -72.04
C SER A 326 46.99 -15.31 -71.62
N ALA A 327 46.04 -15.16 -72.55
CA ALA A 327 44.61 -15.33 -72.27
C ALA A 327 44.23 -16.77 -71.84
N LYS A 328 44.95 -17.79 -72.36
CA LYS A 328 44.72 -19.19 -72.01
C LYS A 328 45.32 -19.57 -70.65
N ALA A 329 46.37 -18.87 -70.22
CA ALA A 329 46.98 -19.02 -68.89
C ALA A 329 46.29 -18.16 -67.82
N LEU A 330 45.75 -16.99 -68.19
CA LEU A 330 45.02 -16.11 -67.28
C LEU A 330 43.63 -16.65 -66.93
N ASN A 331 42.93 -17.30 -67.86
CA ASN A 331 41.65 -17.97 -67.57
C ASN A 331 41.78 -19.08 -66.50
N LYS A 332 42.98 -19.66 -66.33
CA LYS A 332 43.26 -20.63 -65.26
C LYS A 332 43.57 -19.96 -63.90
N LYS A 333 44.06 -18.71 -63.92
CA LYS A 333 44.30 -17.88 -62.71
C LYS A 333 43.11 -16.99 -62.31
N VAL A 334 42.11 -16.85 -63.18
CA VAL A 334 40.83 -16.16 -62.91
C VAL A 334 39.78 -17.13 -62.33
N GLN A 335 39.93 -18.46 -62.49
CA GLN A 335 39.07 -19.44 -61.82
C GLN A 335 39.32 -19.58 -60.30
N GLU A 336 40.55 -19.43 -59.82
CA GLU A 336 40.89 -19.50 -58.38
C GLU A 336 40.31 -18.37 -57.49
N PRO A 337 40.13 -17.12 -57.95
CA PRO A 337 39.41 -16.11 -57.17
C PRO A 337 37.88 -16.18 -57.31
N LEU A 338 37.35 -16.92 -58.30
CA LEU A 338 35.90 -17.16 -58.45
C LEU A 338 35.37 -18.23 -57.46
N GLU A 339 36.23 -19.10 -56.92
CA GLU A 339 35.95 -19.96 -55.76
C GLU A 339 36.01 -19.21 -54.41
N LYS A 340 36.40 -17.93 -54.41
CA LYS A 340 36.26 -17.01 -53.28
C LYS A 340 35.09 -16.05 -53.47
N THR A 341 34.09 -16.48 -54.22
CA THR A 341 32.75 -15.92 -54.07
C THR A 341 32.25 -16.33 -52.69
N ILE A 342 31.77 -15.33 -51.95
CA ILE A 342 31.16 -15.48 -50.63
C ILE A 342 30.05 -16.51 -50.75
N ASP A 343 30.30 -17.71 -50.24
CA ASP A 343 29.29 -18.72 -50.04
C ASP A 343 28.32 -18.12 -49.01
N LEU A 344 27.12 -17.72 -49.42
CA LEU A 344 26.09 -17.17 -48.53
C LEU A 344 25.76 -18.13 -47.36
N ARG A 345 26.21 -19.38 -47.43
CA ARG A 345 26.17 -20.39 -46.36
C ARG A 345 27.13 -20.13 -45.19
N THR A 346 28.25 -19.42 -45.37
CA THR A 346 29.20 -19.18 -44.25
C THR A 346 28.87 -17.94 -43.42
N LEU A 347 27.96 -17.08 -43.89
CA LEU A 347 27.40 -15.95 -43.12
C LEU A 347 26.21 -16.35 -42.23
N ALA A 348 25.70 -17.57 -42.39
CA ALA A 348 24.74 -18.15 -41.47
C ALA A 348 25.50 -18.82 -40.32
N ALA A 349 25.83 -18.04 -39.28
CA ALA A 349 25.93 -18.62 -37.94
C ALA A 349 24.64 -19.44 -37.73
N GLU A 350 24.76 -20.68 -37.23
CA GLU A 350 23.62 -21.59 -37.06
C GLU A 350 22.39 -20.80 -36.59
N PRO A 351 21.25 -20.85 -37.30
CA PRO A 351 20.04 -20.21 -36.79
C PRO A 351 19.79 -20.76 -35.39
N PRO A 352 19.45 -19.92 -34.40
CA PRO A 352 19.19 -20.39 -33.05
C PRO A 352 18.20 -21.57 -33.13
N LYS A 353 18.66 -22.75 -32.71
CA LYS A 353 17.90 -24.02 -32.77
C LYS A 353 16.62 -23.97 -31.93
N GLU A 354 16.40 -22.88 -31.23
CA GLU A 354 15.29 -22.63 -30.33
C GLU A 354 14.04 -22.10 -31.05
N ASN A 355 14.13 -21.52 -32.26
CA ASN A 355 12.91 -21.04 -32.96
C ASN A 355 13.03 -20.94 -34.50
N ALA A 356 13.05 -22.10 -35.20
CA ALA A 356 13.17 -22.16 -36.66
C ALA A 356 12.06 -21.39 -37.40
N THR A 357 10.84 -21.32 -36.84
CA THR A 357 9.70 -20.59 -37.40
C THR A 357 9.90 -19.08 -37.35
N GLU A 358 10.44 -18.55 -36.26
CA GLU A 358 10.78 -17.12 -36.17
C GLU A 358 11.90 -16.71 -37.11
N CYS A 359 12.94 -17.55 -37.25
CA CYS A 359 14.02 -17.29 -38.19
C CYS A 359 13.51 -17.23 -39.64
N LEU A 360 12.66 -18.19 -40.05
CA LEU A 360 12.04 -18.18 -41.37
C LEU A 360 11.19 -16.92 -41.58
N ARG A 361 10.38 -16.55 -40.59
CA ARG A 361 9.56 -15.33 -40.64
C ARG A 361 10.39 -14.06 -40.83
N LEU A 362 11.43 -13.87 -40.01
CA LEU A 362 12.32 -12.71 -40.10
C LEU A 362 13.08 -12.67 -41.44
N MET A 363 13.49 -13.84 -41.95
CA MET A 363 14.11 -13.95 -43.26
C MET A 363 13.14 -13.56 -44.39
N GLY A 364 11.87 -13.98 -44.32
CA GLY A 364 10.82 -13.54 -45.25
C GLY A 364 10.62 -12.02 -45.25
N MET A 365 10.60 -11.39 -44.07
CA MET A 365 10.49 -9.93 -43.93
C MET A 365 11.73 -9.20 -44.50
N ALA A 366 12.93 -9.72 -44.23
CA ALA A 366 14.17 -9.18 -44.75
C ALA A 366 14.24 -9.28 -46.29
N LEU A 367 13.84 -10.42 -46.85
CA LEU A 367 13.76 -10.64 -48.30
C LEU A 367 12.73 -9.72 -48.96
N LYS A 368 11.60 -9.43 -48.30
CA LYS A 368 10.67 -8.39 -48.77
C LYS A 368 11.36 -7.03 -48.86
N ASN A 369 12.09 -6.62 -47.83
CA ASN A 369 12.78 -5.33 -47.84
C ASN A 369 13.88 -5.26 -48.91
N LEU A 370 14.62 -6.35 -49.11
CA LEU A 370 15.61 -6.48 -50.19
C LEU A 370 14.95 -6.45 -51.58
N SER A 371 13.81 -7.11 -51.75
CA SER A 371 13.07 -7.13 -53.03
C SER A 371 12.65 -5.72 -53.46
N VAL A 372 12.29 -4.87 -52.49
CA VAL A 372 11.90 -3.46 -52.72
C VAL A 372 13.15 -2.60 -52.94
N ALA A 373 14.17 -2.74 -52.10
CA ALA A 373 15.39 -1.93 -52.21
C ALA A 373 16.18 -2.18 -53.50
N MET A 374 16.14 -3.41 -54.02
CA MET A 374 16.94 -3.83 -55.17
C MET A 374 16.10 -4.15 -56.41
N ASN A 375 14.77 -3.94 -56.38
CA ASN A 375 13.83 -4.39 -57.43
C ASN A 375 14.07 -5.86 -57.85
N ASN A 376 14.34 -6.73 -56.87
CA ASN A 376 14.74 -8.12 -57.12
C ASN A 376 13.52 -9.05 -57.05
N THR A 377 13.11 -9.58 -58.20
CA THR A 377 11.97 -10.50 -58.32
C THR A 377 12.20 -11.85 -57.65
N GLN A 378 13.44 -12.37 -57.64
CA GLN A 378 13.78 -13.63 -56.97
C GLN A 378 13.68 -13.50 -55.45
N ALA A 379 14.07 -12.34 -54.90
CA ALA A 379 13.89 -12.06 -53.48
C ALA A 379 12.40 -11.94 -53.10
N LEU A 380 11.56 -11.41 -54.00
CA LEU A 380 10.11 -11.35 -53.81
C LEU A 380 9.47 -12.76 -53.83
N GLU A 381 9.87 -13.60 -54.78
CA GLU A 381 9.41 -15.00 -54.86
C GLU A 381 9.83 -15.80 -53.63
N ALA A 382 11.08 -15.65 -53.18
CA ALA A 382 11.57 -16.29 -51.96
C ALA A 382 10.79 -15.81 -50.72
N ALA A 383 10.55 -14.50 -50.59
CA ALA A 383 9.76 -13.94 -49.50
C ALA A 383 8.32 -14.50 -49.49
N ALA A 384 7.69 -14.59 -50.65
CA ALA A 384 6.32 -15.11 -50.79
C ALA A 384 6.21 -16.59 -50.42
N ILE A 385 7.18 -17.41 -50.83
CA ILE A 385 7.25 -18.83 -50.45
C ILE A 385 7.39 -18.99 -48.94
N ILE A 386 8.30 -18.22 -48.33
CA ILE A 386 8.57 -18.30 -46.89
C ILE A 386 7.39 -17.82 -46.05
N LEU A 387 6.69 -16.77 -46.51
CA LEU A 387 5.56 -16.18 -45.79
C LEU A 387 4.19 -16.83 -46.13
N GLY A 388 4.17 -17.78 -47.07
CA GLY A 388 2.97 -18.50 -47.49
C GLY A 388 1.98 -17.64 -48.28
N THR A 389 2.46 -16.71 -49.12
CA THR A 389 1.61 -15.77 -49.88
C THR A 389 1.89 -15.82 -51.38
N SER A 390 1.09 -15.09 -52.16
CA SER A 390 1.36 -14.88 -53.57
C SER A 390 2.59 -13.97 -53.76
N PRO A 391 3.39 -14.18 -54.82
CA PRO A 391 4.59 -13.37 -55.12
C PRO A 391 4.24 -11.99 -55.71
N THR A 392 3.41 -11.24 -55.00
CA THR A 392 3.03 -9.87 -55.33
C THR A 392 3.47 -8.95 -54.20
N GLN A 393 3.99 -7.77 -54.56
CA GLN A 393 4.50 -6.81 -53.55
C GLN A 393 3.43 -6.46 -52.51
N SER A 394 2.17 -6.30 -52.92
CA SER A 394 1.06 -6.02 -52.02
C SER A 394 0.79 -7.18 -51.05
N ALA A 395 0.68 -8.43 -51.53
CA ALA A 395 0.39 -9.57 -50.66
C ALA A 395 1.52 -9.85 -49.66
N VAL A 396 2.79 -9.73 -50.10
CA VAL A 396 3.94 -9.89 -49.23
C VAL A 396 4.02 -8.75 -48.21
N ALA A 397 3.72 -7.51 -48.61
CA ALA A 397 3.68 -6.37 -47.68
C ALA A 397 2.58 -6.51 -46.63
N THR A 398 1.34 -6.79 -47.03
CA THR A 398 0.21 -6.98 -46.11
C THR A 398 0.47 -8.12 -45.14
N ARG A 399 1.05 -9.24 -45.61
CA ARG A 399 1.40 -10.36 -44.73
C ARG A 399 2.54 -10.02 -43.77
N THR A 400 3.50 -9.22 -44.21
CA THR A 400 4.58 -8.73 -43.35
C THR A 400 4.02 -7.86 -42.23
N GLU A 401 3.12 -6.94 -42.55
CA GLU A 401 2.45 -6.07 -41.56
C GLU A 401 1.62 -6.89 -40.56
N GLN A 402 0.85 -7.87 -41.04
CA GLN A 402 0.10 -8.79 -40.18
C GLN A 402 1.02 -9.53 -39.21
N LEU A 403 2.13 -10.07 -39.69
CA LEU A 403 3.08 -10.85 -38.89
C LEU A 403 3.93 -9.99 -37.94
N GLN A 404 4.04 -8.67 -38.16
CA GLN A 404 4.64 -7.74 -37.21
C GLN A 404 3.80 -7.57 -35.95
N MET A 405 2.48 -7.78 -36.03
CA MET A 405 1.57 -7.72 -34.88
C MET A 405 1.63 -8.98 -34.01
N LEU A 406 2.25 -10.07 -34.49
CA LEU A 406 2.28 -11.37 -33.81
C LEU A 406 2.90 -11.32 -32.39
N PRO A 407 4.05 -10.65 -32.13
CA PRO A 407 4.60 -10.58 -30.78
C PRO A 407 3.67 -9.85 -29.80
N VAL A 408 2.95 -8.83 -30.29
CA VAL A 408 1.97 -8.09 -29.49
C VAL A 408 0.76 -8.97 -29.20
N ALA A 409 0.25 -9.69 -30.21
CA ALA A 409 -0.84 -10.64 -30.06
C ALA A 409 -0.54 -11.73 -29.03
N ILE A 410 0.64 -12.37 -29.13
CA ILE A 410 1.07 -13.42 -28.18
C ILE A 410 1.16 -12.86 -26.76
N ARG A 411 1.76 -11.67 -26.59
CA ARG A 411 1.88 -11.03 -25.27
C ARG A 411 0.52 -10.75 -24.65
N GLU A 412 -0.41 -10.17 -25.41
CA GLU A 412 -1.76 -9.87 -24.93
C GLU A 412 -2.57 -11.13 -24.61
N ILE A 413 -2.47 -12.16 -25.46
CA ILE A 413 -3.11 -13.47 -25.20
C ILE A 413 -2.55 -14.09 -23.92
N ARG A 414 -1.22 -14.14 -23.76
CA ARG A 414 -0.58 -14.68 -22.55
C ARG A 414 -0.91 -13.89 -21.30
N GLN A 415 -1.08 -12.58 -21.41
CA GLN A 415 -1.49 -11.73 -20.29
C GLN A 415 -2.91 -12.06 -19.81
N VAL A 416 -3.82 -12.41 -20.71
CA VAL A 416 -5.16 -12.89 -20.33
C VAL A 416 -5.07 -14.28 -19.69
N LEU A 417 -4.31 -15.20 -20.29
CA LEU A 417 -4.16 -16.56 -19.77
C LEU A 417 -3.42 -16.65 -18.44
N GLY A 418 -2.56 -15.67 -18.13
CA GLY A 418 -1.83 -15.60 -16.86
C GLY A 418 -2.67 -15.12 -15.66
N ARG A 419 -3.93 -14.73 -15.87
CA ARG A 419 -4.84 -14.35 -14.77
C ARG A 419 -5.35 -15.60 -14.06
N ILE A 420 -5.40 -15.56 -12.73
CA ILE A 420 -5.85 -16.68 -11.87
C ILE A 420 -7.31 -17.07 -12.21
N GLU A 421 -8.15 -16.10 -12.58
CA GLU A 421 -9.56 -16.29 -12.96
C GLU A 421 -9.83 -15.67 -14.33
N PHE A 422 -9.35 -16.29 -15.42
CA PHE A 422 -9.64 -15.82 -16.77
C PHE A 422 -10.97 -16.42 -17.30
N THR A 423 -11.72 -15.64 -18.09
CA THR A 423 -12.96 -16.08 -18.74
C THR A 423 -12.82 -16.18 -20.26
N TRP A 424 -13.66 -17.00 -20.91
CA TRP A 424 -13.68 -17.09 -22.38
C TRP A 424 -13.95 -15.74 -23.06
N GLN A 425 -14.80 -14.89 -22.47
CA GLN A 425 -15.10 -13.56 -23.01
C GLN A 425 -13.87 -12.64 -23.01
N GLU A 426 -13.05 -12.69 -21.95
CA GLU A 426 -11.80 -11.92 -21.87
C GLU A 426 -10.79 -12.37 -22.92
N PHE A 427 -10.67 -13.69 -23.13
CA PHE A 427 -9.82 -14.23 -24.20
C PHE A 427 -10.35 -13.83 -25.57
N TRP A 428 -11.65 -13.99 -25.82
CA TRP A 428 -12.27 -13.70 -27.12
C TRP A 428 -12.14 -12.22 -27.50
N ALA A 429 -12.31 -11.30 -26.55
CA ALA A 429 -12.15 -9.87 -26.77
C ALA A 429 -10.74 -9.47 -27.23
N VAL A 430 -9.72 -10.24 -26.84
CA VAL A 430 -8.34 -10.06 -27.33
C VAL A 430 -8.13 -10.80 -28.65
N ALA A 431 -8.60 -12.04 -28.76
CA ALA A 431 -8.43 -12.88 -29.94
C ALA A 431 -9.12 -12.31 -31.20
N GLU A 432 -10.26 -11.64 -31.04
CA GLU A 432 -11.00 -10.98 -32.12
C GLU A 432 -10.16 -9.91 -32.84
N LYS A 433 -9.33 -9.16 -32.09
CA LYS A 433 -8.42 -8.15 -32.67
C LYS A 433 -7.38 -8.74 -33.61
N TYR A 434 -7.06 -10.02 -33.43
CA TYR A 434 -5.98 -10.72 -34.12
C TYR A 434 -6.50 -11.87 -34.99
N GLU A 435 -7.79 -11.89 -35.35
CA GLU A 435 -8.42 -13.00 -36.09
C GLU A 435 -7.67 -13.33 -37.39
N VAL A 436 -7.15 -12.31 -38.07
CA VAL A 436 -6.41 -12.42 -39.33
C VAL A 436 -5.09 -13.21 -39.19
N ILE A 437 -4.50 -13.23 -38.00
CA ILE A 437 -3.25 -13.95 -37.68
C ILE A 437 -3.47 -15.10 -36.69
N LYS A 438 -4.72 -15.56 -36.57
CA LYS A 438 -5.08 -16.73 -35.76
C LYS A 438 -4.20 -17.96 -35.96
N PRO A 439 -3.96 -18.45 -37.19
CA PRO A 439 -3.12 -19.63 -37.37
C PRO A 439 -1.68 -19.40 -36.86
N ASP A 440 -1.21 -18.16 -36.93
CA ASP A 440 0.17 -17.81 -36.57
C ASP A 440 0.37 -17.76 -35.05
N TYR A 441 -0.51 -17.08 -34.31
CA TYR A 441 -0.36 -17.05 -32.84
C TYR A 441 -0.73 -18.39 -32.21
N TRP A 442 -1.63 -19.17 -32.82
CA TRP A 442 -1.99 -20.49 -32.31
C TRP A 442 -0.84 -21.49 -32.40
N ALA A 443 0.07 -21.33 -33.37
CA ALA A 443 1.25 -22.16 -33.50
C ALA A 443 2.34 -21.86 -32.44
N GLU A 444 2.31 -20.66 -31.85
CA GLU A 444 3.27 -20.18 -30.84
C GLU A 444 2.78 -20.39 -29.39
N LEU A 445 1.52 -20.82 -29.23
CA LEU A 445 0.98 -21.21 -27.93
C LEU A 445 1.40 -22.63 -27.57
N THR A 446 1.70 -22.83 -26.28
CA THR A 446 2.00 -24.14 -25.71
C THR A 446 0.73 -25.00 -25.63
N THR A 447 0.91 -26.31 -25.55
CA THR A 447 -0.21 -27.26 -25.37
C THR A 447 -1.05 -26.93 -24.15
N GLN A 448 -0.41 -26.53 -23.04
CA GLN A 448 -1.08 -26.10 -21.81
C GLN A 448 -1.95 -24.85 -22.03
N GLU A 449 -1.43 -23.84 -22.73
CA GLU A 449 -2.19 -22.62 -23.06
C GLU A 449 -3.40 -22.95 -23.96
N THR A 450 -3.24 -23.85 -24.94
CA THR A 450 -4.36 -24.27 -25.79
C THR A 450 -5.42 -25.09 -25.03
N ASP A 451 -5.00 -25.89 -24.05
CA ASP A 451 -5.90 -26.65 -23.17
C ASP A 451 -6.71 -25.72 -22.26
N LEU A 452 -6.08 -24.69 -21.69
CA LEU A 452 -6.77 -23.66 -20.91
C LEU A 452 -7.84 -22.95 -21.74
N ILE A 453 -7.50 -22.51 -22.95
CA ILE A 453 -8.44 -21.82 -23.85
C ILE A 453 -9.64 -22.72 -24.18
N THR A 454 -9.42 -24.00 -24.47
CA THR A 454 -10.50 -24.94 -24.79
C THR A 454 -11.37 -25.28 -23.57
N GLN A 455 -10.81 -25.34 -22.36
CA GLN A 455 -11.57 -25.50 -21.12
C GLN A 455 -12.44 -24.27 -20.83
N ALA A 456 -11.89 -23.06 -20.95
CA ALA A 456 -12.65 -21.83 -20.74
C ALA A 456 -13.83 -21.71 -21.71
N ARG A 457 -13.64 -22.11 -22.97
CA ARG A 457 -14.71 -22.17 -23.96
C ARG A 457 -15.83 -23.13 -23.53
N LYS A 458 -15.49 -24.36 -23.11
CA LYS A 458 -16.47 -25.35 -22.63
C LYS A 458 -17.25 -24.85 -21.41
N ASN A 459 -16.56 -24.20 -20.47
CA ASN A 459 -17.19 -23.64 -19.27
C ASN A 459 -18.14 -22.48 -19.57
N SER A 460 -18.00 -21.82 -20.73
CA SER A 460 -18.91 -20.74 -21.18
C SER A 460 -20.10 -21.24 -21.98
N GLU A 461 -20.04 -22.47 -22.50
CA GLU A 461 -21.11 -23.12 -23.28
C GLU A 461 -22.01 -24.00 -22.39
N GLN A 462 -21.67 -24.17 -21.11
CA GLN A 462 -22.48 -24.81 -20.05
C GLN A 462 -23.23 -23.76 -19.23
#